data_AF-A0A6F8T836-F1
#
_entry.id   AF-A0A6F8T836-F1
#
_cell.length_a   1.000
_cell.length_b   1.000
_cell.length_c   1.000
_cell.angle_alpha   90.00
_cell.angle_beta   90.00
_cell.angle_gamma   90.00
#
_symmetry.space_group_name_H-M   'P 1'
#
loop_
_entity.id
_entity.type
_entity.pdbx_description
1 polymer ?
#
loop_
_entity_poly.entity_id
_entity_poly.type
_entity_poly.pdbx_seq_one_letter_code
_entity_poly.pdbx_strand_id
1 'polypeptide(L)' 'MSSLVECFSIIRDPRQESKIDHELIDILVLCVLAVICRAEGCQDIEEVGHALLNWLQERVFF' A
#
# COMPACT_ATOMS: atom_id res chain seq x y z
N MET A 1 8.17 -15.26 -11.79
CA MET A 1 8.20 -14.60 -10.46
C MET A 1 6.96 -13.74 -10.39
N SER A 2 6.16 -13.89 -9.35
CA SER A 2 4.92 -13.12 -9.18
C SER A 2 5.24 -11.72 -8.65
N SER A 3 4.52 -10.70 -9.11
CA SER A 3 4.63 -9.35 -8.56
C SER A 3 3.95 -9.26 -7.19
N LEU A 4 4.30 -8.23 -6.40
CA LEU A 4 3.65 -7.99 -5.10
C LEU A 4 2.13 -7.79 -5.27
N VAL A 5 1.71 -7.11 -6.34
CA VAL A 5 0.30 -6.90 -6.67
C VAL A 5 -0.42 -8.22 -6.99
N GLU A 6 0.21 -9.10 -7.76
CA GLU A 6 -0.34 -10.43 -8.09
C GLU A 6 -0.53 -11.30 -6.84
N CYS A 7 0.41 -11.24 -5.89
CA CYS A 7 0.31 -11.99 -4.64
C CYS A 7 -0.96 -11.63 -3.83
N PHE A 8 -1.43 -10.39 -3.94
CA PHE A 8 -2.61 -9.90 -3.22
C PHE A 8 -3.92 -10.00 -4.03
N SER A 9 -3.87 -10.43 -5.30
CA SER A 9 -5.05 -10.54 -6.18
C SER A 9 -6.18 -11.44 -5.64
N ILE A 10 -5.86 -12.35 -4.73
CA ILE A 10 -6.85 -13.24 -4.09
C ILE A 10 -7.65 -12.57 -2.97
N ILE A 11 -7.19 -11.43 -2.44
CA ILE A 11 -7.82 -10.72 -1.34
C ILE A 11 -9.00 -9.91 -1.88
N ARG A 12 -10.19 -10.16 -1.35
CA ARG A 12 -11.35 -9.29 -1.56
C ARG A 12 -11.30 -8.15 -0.57
N ASP A 13 -11.64 -6.94 -1.02
CA ASP A 13 -11.70 -5.78 -0.14
C ASP A 13 -12.85 -5.92 0.87
N PRO A 14 -12.56 -6.07 2.18
CA PRO A 14 -13.60 -6.22 3.20
C PRO A 14 -14.16 -4.88 3.67
N ARG A 15 -13.61 -3.74 3.18
CA ARG A 15 -14.00 -2.40 3.61
C ARG A 15 -15.37 -2.04 3.04
N GLN A 16 -16.06 -1.13 3.72
CA GLN A 16 -17.35 -0.63 3.26
C GLN A 16 -17.15 0.26 2.02
N GLU A 17 -17.76 -0.11 0.90
CA GLU A 17 -17.58 0.54 -0.42
C GLU A 17 -17.74 2.07 -0.37
N SER A 18 -18.70 2.58 0.39
CA SER A 18 -18.93 4.02 0.54
C SER A 18 -17.92 4.76 1.44
N LYS A 19 -16.84 4.09 1.88
CA LYS A 19 -15.81 4.60 2.79
C LYS A 19 -14.40 4.26 2.28
N ILE A 20 -14.23 4.17 0.97
CA ILE A 20 -12.96 3.85 0.31
C ILE A 20 -12.49 5.09 -0.42
N ASP A 21 -11.39 5.69 0.06
CA ASP A 21 -10.68 6.79 -0.62
C ASP A 21 -9.48 6.27 -1.44
N HIS A 22 -8.99 5.07 -1.11
CA HIS A 22 -7.81 4.47 -1.72
C HIS A 22 -8.01 2.96 -1.92
N GLU A 23 -7.49 2.42 -3.02
CA GLU A 23 -7.53 0.99 -3.31
C GLU A 23 -6.82 0.18 -2.22
N LEU A 24 -7.36 -1.01 -1.90
CA LEU A 24 -6.79 -1.83 -0.84
C LEU A 24 -5.36 -2.24 -1.17
N ILE A 25 -5.09 -2.47 -2.46
CA ILE A 25 -3.79 -2.90 -2.93
C ILE A 25 -2.70 -1.85 -2.68
N ASP A 26 -3.03 -0.57 -2.84
CA ASP A 26 -2.11 0.55 -2.62
C ASP A 26 -1.70 0.62 -1.13
N ILE A 27 -2.69 0.45 -0.25
CA ILE A 27 -2.48 0.40 1.20
C ILE A 27 -1.63 -0.81 1.58
N LEU A 28 -1.90 -1.99 1.01
CA LEU A 28 -1.14 -3.20 1.31
C LEU A 28 0.31 -3.10 0.84
N VAL A 29 0.55 -2.54 -0.35
CA VAL A 29 1.91 -2.30 -0.87
C VAL A 29 2.64 -1.32 0.04
N LEU A 30 2.02 -0.21 0.42
CA LEU A 30 2.62 0.77 1.34
C LEU A 30 2.95 0.13 2.71
N CYS A 31 2.05 -0.67 3.27
CA CYS A 31 2.28 -1.38 4.53
C CYS A 31 3.48 -2.34 4.45
N VAL A 32 3.64 -3.08 3.35
CA VAL A 32 4.80 -3.97 3.16
C VAL A 32 6.10 -3.17 3.09
N LEU A 33 6.12 -2.06 2.34
CA LEU A 33 7.27 -1.17 2.27
C LEU A 33 7.62 -0.59 3.64
N ALA A 34 6.61 -0.16 4.40
CA ALA A 34 6.80 0.37 5.74
C ALA A 34 7.37 -0.68 6.71
N VAL A 35 6.92 -1.93 6.64
CA VAL A 35 7.49 -3.05 7.43
C VAL A 35 8.96 -3.27 7.08
N ILE A 36 9.34 -3.22 5.79
CA ILE A 36 10.74 -3.33 5.36
C ILE A 36 11.57 -2.16 5.89
N CYS A 37 11.00 -0.95 5.89
CA CYS A 37 11.60 0.26 6.45
C CYS A 37 11.57 0.30 7.99
N ARG A 38 11.03 -0.73 8.66
CA ARG A 38 10.93 -0.84 10.12
C ARG A 38 10.09 0.28 10.77
N ALA A 39 9.04 0.73 10.09
CA ALA A 39 8.07 1.67 10.64
C ALA A 39 7.42 1.14 11.93
N GLU A 40 7.37 1.95 12.98
CA GLU A 40 6.81 1.61 14.30
C GLU A 40 5.43 2.24 14.54
N GLY A 41 4.84 2.89 13.53
CA GLY A 41 3.49 3.46 13.63
C GLY A 41 3.01 4.14 12.36
N CYS A 42 1.81 4.72 12.43
CA CYS A 42 1.17 5.39 11.28
C CYS A 42 2.00 6.57 10.77
N GLN A 43 2.67 7.30 11.65
CA GLN A 43 3.52 8.42 11.26
C GLN A 43 4.70 7.95 10.40
N ASP A 44 5.40 6.89 10.82
CA ASP A 44 6.49 6.31 10.04
C ASP A 44 6.00 5.74 8.71
N ILE A 45 4.80 5.14 8.67
CA ILE A 45 4.17 4.67 7.42
C ILE A 45 3.90 5.85 6.48
N GLU A 46 3.40 6.97 7.00
CA GLU A 46 3.18 8.20 6.23
C GLU A 46 4.51 8.73 5.66
N GLU A 47 5.57 8.76 6.47
CA GLU A 47 6.91 9.17 6.04
C GLU A 47 7.46 8.28 4.91
N VAL A 48 7.26 6.96 4.99
CA VAL A 48 7.60 6.02 3.91
C VAL A 48 6.78 6.32 2.65
N GLY A 49 5.49 6.60 2.80
CA GLY A 49 4.60 6.96 1.69
C GLY A 49 5.07 8.20 0.96
N HIS A 50 5.40 9.27 1.69
CA HIS A 50 5.92 10.51 1.09
C HIS A 50 7.30 10.30 0.45
N ALA A 51 8.20 9.56 1.11
CA ALA A 51 9.54 9.30 0.60
C ALA A 51 9.53 8.48 -0.71
N LEU A 52 8.52 7.63 -0.89
CA LEU A 52 8.36 6.77 -2.07
C LEU A 52 7.23 7.22 -3.01
N LEU A 53 6.67 8.43 -2.83
CA LEU A 53 5.46 8.86 -3.53
C LEU A 53 5.56 8.72 -5.06
N ASN A 54 6.64 9.22 -5.65
CA ASN A 54 6.86 9.12 -7.09
C ASN A 54 6.93 7.66 -7.56
N TRP A 55 7.57 6.80 -6.76
CA TRP A 55 7.69 5.37 -7.08
C TRP A 55 6.34 4.65 -6.98
N LEU A 56 5.51 5.04 -6.01
CA LEU A 56 4.17 4.50 -5.81
C LEU A 56 3.23 4.90 -6.95
N GLN A 57 3.24 6.18 -7.35
CA GLN A 57 2.42 6.68 -8.46
C GLN A 57 2.76 6.04 -9.81
N GLU A 58 4.00 5.60 -10.02
CA GLU A 58 4.41 4.91 -11.25
C GLU A 58 3.99 3.44 -11.30
N ARG A 59 3.69 2.80 -10.17
CA ARG A 59 3.63 1.33 -10.04
C ARG A 59 2.38 0.77 -9.38
N VAL A 60 1.64 1.59 -8.65
CA VAL A 60 0.37 1.24 -7.99
C VAL A 60 -0.71 2.23 -8.42
N PHE A 61 -1.93 2.12 -7.89
CA PHE A 61 -3.09 2.90 -8.36
C PHE A 61 -3.21 4.28 -7.67
N PHE A 62 -2.08 4.83 -7.23
CA PHE A 62 -1.94 6.10 -6.51
C PHE A 62 -2.08 7.34 -7.39
#